data_AF-A0A7S1WHM4-F1
#
_entry.id   AF-A0A7S1WHM4-F1
#
_cell.length_a   1.000
_cell.length_b   1.000
_cell.length_c   1.000
_cell.angle_alpha   90.00
_cell.angle_beta   90.00
_cell.angle_gamma   90.00
#
_symmetry.space_group_name_H-M   'P 1'
#
loop_
_entity.id
_entity.type
_entity.pdbx_description
1 polymer ?
#
loop_
_entity_poly.entity_id
_entity_poly.type
_entity_poly.pdbx_seq_one_letter_code
_entity_poly.pdbx_strand_id
1 'polypeptide(L)'
;VHDHPEQWAGFLGRLLGMAVVHECPLGFLLTPSLCKQLLGQEPCFEDLRFAAGLNDSGSSWYSSLRPLIQSLDRGPDGDQPPGQLTSSEVDQALVGLEAVMPNRAHLVFESLALHVGNAAASPELHEEALDVAARLLRAARTPAQRSLALMRAREVTLSCCDPAIDDASPDAAAPPEYDGLEGLAALLRSRGLAAM
;
A
#
# COMPACT_ATOMS: atom_id res chain seq x y z
N VAL A 1 -26.84 3.64 -4.62
CA VAL A 1 -25.90 4.78 -4.82
C VAL A 1 -24.74 4.43 -5.75
N HIS A 2 -24.45 3.14 -5.97
CA HIS A 2 -23.41 2.69 -6.90
C HIS A 2 -23.86 2.56 -8.36
N ASP A 3 -25.12 2.88 -8.69
CA ASP A 3 -25.74 2.43 -9.94
C ASP A 3 -25.61 3.39 -11.13
N HIS A 4 -24.98 4.56 -10.95
CA HIS A 4 -24.88 5.60 -11.99
C HIS A 4 -23.47 6.19 -12.12
N PRO A 5 -22.51 5.45 -12.71
CA PRO A 5 -21.12 5.90 -12.86
C PRO A 5 -21.01 7.19 -13.70
N GLU A 6 -21.88 7.37 -14.69
CA GLU A 6 -21.91 8.56 -15.55
C GLU A 6 -22.27 9.83 -14.77
N GLN A 7 -23.20 9.73 -13.82
CA GLN A 7 -23.59 10.86 -12.98
C GLN A 7 -22.44 11.30 -12.06
N TRP A 8 -21.70 10.33 -11.52
CA TRP A 8 -20.50 10.60 -10.73
C TRP A 8 -19.39 11.23 -11.56
N ALA A 9 -19.15 10.74 -12.78
CA ALA A 9 -18.19 11.34 -13.69
C ALA A 9 -18.57 12.79 -14.04
N GLY A 10 -19.85 13.05 -14.35
CA GLY A 10 -20.35 14.39 -14.63
C GLY A 10 -20.31 15.33 -13.42
N PHE A 11 -20.51 14.82 -12.20
CA PHE A 11 -20.33 15.58 -10.97
C PHE A 11 -18.85 15.91 -10.73
N LEU A 12 -17.95 14.93 -10.83
CA LEU A 12 -16.51 15.11 -10.66
C LEU A 12 -15.94 16.09 -11.68
N GLY A 13 -16.35 16.00 -12.95
CA GLY A 13 -15.94 16.94 -13.99
C GLY A 13 -16.36 18.39 -13.68
N ARG A 14 -17.59 18.60 -13.17
CA ARG A 14 -18.05 19.93 -12.73
C ARG A 14 -17.26 20.44 -11.52
N LEU A 15 -17.01 19.56 -10.54
CA LEU A 15 -16.22 19.91 -9.36
C LEU A 15 -14.80 20.34 -9.73
N LEU A 16 -14.13 19.58 -10.60
CA LEU A 16 -12.80 19.92 -11.14
C LEU A 16 -12.83 21.26 -11.88
N GLY A 17 -13.84 21.47 -12.74
CA GLY A 17 -14.01 22.74 -13.46
C GLY A 17 -14.16 23.93 -12.50
N MET A 18 -15.00 23.81 -11.48
CA MET A 18 -15.18 24.87 -10.47
C MET A 18 -13.90 25.13 -9.68
N ALA A 19 -13.18 24.08 -9.27
CA ALA A 19 -11.92 24.22 -8.56
C ALA A 19 -10.89 25.01 -9.37
N VAL A 20 -10.78 24.74 -10.67
CA VAL A 20 -9.90 25.48 -11.58
C VAL A 20 -10.34 26.94 -11.71
N VAL A 21 -11.64 27.18 -11.93
CA VAL A 21 -12.19 28.55 -12.09
C VAL A 21 -12.00 29.40 -10.84
N HIS A 22 -12.08 28.80 -9.66
CA HIS A 22 -11.99 29.49 -8.37
C HIS A 22 -10.60 29.39 -7.72
N GLU A 23 -9.60 28.84 -8.42
CA GLU A 23 -8.25 28.62 -7.88
C GLU A 23 -8.25 27.89 -6.52
N CYS A 24 -9.20 26.98 -6.32
CA CYS A 24 -9.45 26.30 -5.05
C CYS A 24 -8.92 24.86 -5.11
N PRO A 25 -7.77 24.54 -4.49
CA PRO A 25 -7.21 23.20 -4.54
C PRO A 25 -8.11 22.20 -3.80
N LEU A 26 -8.50 21.11 -4.47
CA LEU A 26 -9.43 20.11 -3.92
C LEU A 26 -8.79 19.10 -2.96
N GLY A 27 -7.48 19.21 -2.70
CA GLY A 27 -6.78 18.35 -1.74
C GLY A 27 -6.57 16.89 -2.19
N PHE A 28 -6.83 16.57 -3.46
CA PHE A 28 -6.51 15.25 -4.04
C PHE A 28 -5.47 15.37 -5.16
N LEU A 29 -4.64 14.34 -5.29
CA LEU A 29 -3.65 14.23 -6.36
C LEU A 29 -4.23 13.42 -7.52
N LEU A 30 -4.29 14.04 -8.69
CA LEU A 30 -4.67 13.35 -9.92
C LEU A 30 -3.45 12.66 -10.52
N THR A 31 -3.65 11.46 -11.07
CA THR A 31 -2.59 10.76 -11.81
C THR A 31 -2.25 11.54 -13.08
N PRO A 32 -0.97 11.66 -13.47
CA PRO A 32 -0.58 12.37 -14.69
C PRO A 32 -1.27 11.89 -15.96
N SER A 33 -1.61 10.59 -16.05
CA SER A 33 -2.41 10.04 -17.15
C SER A 33 -3.79 10.68 -17.25
N LEU A 34 -4.47 10.87 -16.11
CA LEU A 34 -5.78 11.53 -16.06
C LEU A 34 -5.67 13.01 -16.41
N CYS A 35 -4.63 13.70 -15.93
CA CYS A 35 -4.36 15.08 -16.30
C CYS A 35 -4.15 15.25 -17.82
N LYS A 36 -3.38 14.35 -18.45
CA LYS A 36 -3.18 14.35 -19.90
C LYS A 36 -4.49 14.14 -20.66
N GLN A 37 -5.31 13.19 -20.23
CA GLN A 37 -6.62 12.94 -20.83
C GLN A 37 -7.53 14.18 -20.73
N LEU A 38 -7.55 14.88 -19.60
CA LEU A 38 -8.30 16.12 -19.44
C LEU A 38 -7.81 17.25 -20.37
N LEU A 39 -6.54 17.21 -20.77
CA LEU A 39 -5.93 18.13 -21.74
C LEU A 39 -6.06 17.65 -23.20
N GLY A 40 -6.76 16.54 -23.46
CA GLY A 40 -6.85 15.95 -24.80
C GLY A 40 -5.54 15.35 -25.31
N GLN A 41 -4.60 15.06 -24.40
CA GLN A 41 -3.34 14.40 -24.71
C GLN A 41 -3.48 12.89 -24.50
N GLU A 42 -2.76 12.11 -25.30
CA GLU A 42 -2.70 10.66 -25.14
C GLU A 42 -1.80 10.31 -23.93
N PRO A 43 -2.30 9.53 -22.96
CA PRO A 43 -1.47 9.04 -21.88
C PRO A 43 -0.38 8.12 -22.45
N CYS A 44 0.84 8.23 -21.92
CA CYS A 44 1.96 7.42 -22.36
C CYS A 44 2.37 6.41 -21.29
N PHE A 45 3.18 5.43 -21.69
CA PHE A 45 3.64 4.37 -20.79
C PHE A 45 4.29 4.91 -19.50
N GLU A 46 5.03 6.01 -19.59
CA GLU A 46 5.68 6.66 -18.44
C GLU A 46 4.70 7.22 -17.39
N ASP A 47 3.40 7.28 -17.69
CA ASP A 47 2.39 7.69 -16.71
C ASP A 47 2.03 6.56 -15.73
N LEU A 48 2.31 5.30 -16.09
CA LEU A 48 2.02 4.12 -15.25
C LEU A 48 2.82 4.10 -13.95
N ARG A 49 3.96 4.80 -13.89
CA ARG A 49 4.74 4.96 -12.66
C ARG A 49 3.97 5.66 -11.53
N PHE A 50 2.89 6.35 -11.86
CA PHE A 50 2.06 7.08 -10.89
C PHE A 50 0.74 6.37 -10.57
N ALA A 51 0.46 5.21 -11.17
CA ALA A 51 -0.73 4.46 -10.87
C ALA A 51 -0.54 3.70 -9.53
N ALA A 52 -1.46 3.92 -8.61
CA ALA A 52 -1.44 3.28 -7.29
C ALA A 52 -1.48 1.74 -7.41
N GLY A 53 -0.70 1.04 -6.58
CA GLY A 53 -0.58 -0.42 -6.60
C GLY A 53 0.37 -0.99 -7.66
N LEU A 54 0.88 -0.15 -8.58
CA LEU A 54 1.82 -0.58 -9.61
C LEU A 54 3.30 -0.36 -9.20
N ASN A 55 3.54 0.51 -8.21
CA ASN A 55 4.90 0.88 -7.78
C ASN A 55 5.18 0.69 -6.28
N ASP A 56 4.20 0.22 -5.50
CA ASP A 56 4.24 0.38 -4.03
C ASP A 56 4.97 -0.74 -3.28
N SER A 57 5.51 -1.76 -3.94
CA SER A 57 6.11 -2.90 -3.23
C SER A 57 7.11 -3.68 -4.08
N GLY A 58 8.42 -3.40 -3.93
CA GLY A 58 9.58 -4.28 -4.18
C GLY A 58 9.78 -4.94 -5.56
N SER A 59 8.73 -5.48 -6.18
CA SER A 59 8.61 -5.98 -7.54
C SER A 59 7.74 -5.03 -8.36
N SER A 60 8.27 -3.84 -8.66
CA SER A 60 7.62 -2.94 -9.61
C SER A 60 7.66 -3.58 -11.00
N TRP A 61 6.60 -4.27 -11.40
CA TRP A 61 6.42 -4.80 -12.76
C TRP A 61 6.66 -3.70 -13.82
N TYR A 62 6.37 -2.43 -13.49
CA TYR A 62 6.72 -1.27 -14.31
C TYR A 62 8.23 -1.20 -14.59
N SER A 63 9.07 -1.39 -13.58
CA SER A 63 10.52 -1.46 -13.73
C SER A 63 10.98 -2.67 -14.56
N SER A 64 10.24 -3.78 -14.53
CA SER A 64 10.51 -4.97 -15.36
C SER A 64 10.10 -4.80 -16.83
N LEU A 65 9.06 -4.02 -17.12
CA LEU A 65 8.58 -3.77 -18.49
C LEU A 65 9.33 -2.65 -19.20
N ARG A 66 9.90 -1.70 -18.45
CA ARG A 66 10.62 -0.56 -19.02
C ARG A 66 11.77 -0.95 -19.96
N PRO A 67 12.64 -1.94 -19.66
CA PRO A 67 13.70 -2.38 -20.56
C PRO A 67 13.17 -3.02 -21.84
N LEU A 68 12.05 -3.77 -21.74
CA LEU A 68 11.41 -4.41 -22.90
C LEU A 68 10.84 -3.37 -23.86
N ILE A 69 10.20 -2.33 -23.35
CA ILE A 69 9.64 -1.25 -24.16
C ILE A 69 10.74 -0.40 -24.78
N GLN A 70 11.81 -0.09 -24.03
CA GLN A 70 12.98 0.59 -24.57
C GLN A 70 13.69 -0.22 -25.67
N SER A 71 13.60 -1.55 -25.62
CA SER A 71 14.12 -2.42 -26.67
C SER A 71 13.22 -2.48 -27.91
N LEU A 72 11.92 -2.26 -27.75
CA LEU A 72 10.94 -2.18 -28.86
C LEU A 72 10.99 -0.82 -29.57
N ASP A 73 11.27 0.27 -28.84
CA ASP A 73 11.42 1.62 -29.40
C ASP A 73 12.77 1.82 -30.11
N ARG A 74 13.79 0.99 -29.81
CA ARG A 74 15.02 0.93 -30.61
C ARG A 74 14.71 0.15 -31.88
N GLY A 75 14.56 0.88 -32.99
CA GLY A 75 14.40 0.32 -34.32
C GLY A 75 15.48 -0.70 -34.72
N PRO A 76 15.33 -1.37 -35.87
CA PRO A 76 15.95 -2.64 -36.24
C PRO A 76 17.49 -2.67 -36.39
N ASP A 77 18.21 -1.60 -36.04
CA ASP A 77 19.66 -1.47 -36.25
C ASP A 77 20.51 -1.82 -35.01
N GLY A 78 19.90 -2.38 -33.96
CA GLY A 78 20.60 -2.87 -32.76
C GLY A 78 20.87 -4.37 -32.82
N ASP A 79 22.10 -4.76 -33.20
CA ASP A 79 22.61 -6.13 -33.20
C ASP A 79 22.66 -6.75 -31.78
N GLN A 80 21.50 -7.16 -31.26
CA GLN A 80 21.26 -8.34 -30.42
C GLN A 80 19.84 -8.23 -29.83
N PRO A 81 18.90 -9.12 -30.21
CA PRO A 81 17.63 -9.18 -29.51
C PRO A 81 17.90 -9.66 -28.06
N PRO A 82 17.44 -8.94 -27.01
CA PRO A 82 17.28 -9.57 -25.71
C PRO A 82 16.36 -10.76 -25.95
N GLY A 83 16.75 -11.96 -25.47
CA GLY A 83 16.06 -13.22 -25.75
C GLY A 83 14.55 -13.02 -25.76
N GLN A 84 13.98 -12.90 -26.96
CA GLN A 84 12.58 -12.61 -27.13
C GLN A 84 11.87 -13.84 -26.62
N LEU A 85 11.19 -13.71 -25.48
CA LEU A 85 10.23 -14.70 -25.08
C LEU A 85 9.18 -14.72 -26.18
N THR A 86 9.19 -15.81 -26.94
CA THR A 86 8.18 -16.08 -27.95
C THR A 86 6.80 -16.00 -27.30
N SER A 87 5.78 -15.62 -28.07
CA SER A 87 4.40 -15.58 -27.55
C SER A 87 4.05 -16.88 -26.83
N SER A 88 4.54 -18.03 -27.31
CA SER A 88 4.34 -19.31 -26.64
C SER A 88 5.09 -19.46 -25.32
N GLU A 89 6.29 -18.88 -25.16
CA GLU A 89 7.02 -18.88 -23.88
C GLU A 89 6.35 -17.96 -22.86
N VAL A 90 5.80 -16.81 -23.30
CA VAL A 90 4.97 -15.95 -22.45
C VAL A 90 3.68 -16.66 -22.06
N ASP A 91 2.97 -17.24 -23.02
CA ASP A 91 1.74 -17.99 -22.76
C ASP A 91 2.03 -19.18 -21.83
N GLN A 92 3.15 -19.88 -22.02
CA GLN A 92 3.58 -20.99 -21.16
C GLN A 92 4.01 -20.52 -19.76
N ALA A 93 4.60 -19.33 -19.64
CA ALA A 93 4.90 -18.71 -18.35
C ALA A 93 3.63 -18.22 -17.64
N LEU A 94 2.58 -17.88 -18.38
CA LEU A 94 1.28 -17.46 -17.84
C LEU A 94 0.32 -18.64 -17.58
N VAL A 95 0.58 -19.82 -18.17
CA VAL A 95 -0.19 -21.05 -17.91
C VAL A 95 -0.02 -21.44 -16.44
N GLY A 96 -1.13 -21.37 -15.69
CA GLY A 96 -1.19 -21.68 -14.26
C GLY A 96 -1.10 -20.46 -13.34
N LEU A 97 -0.78 -19.27 -13.88
CA LEU A 97 -1.01 -18.01 -13.19
C LEU A 97 -2.45 -17.58 -13.47
N GLU A 98 -3.39 -18.07 -12.66
CA GLU A 98 -4.71 -17.45 -12.62
C GLU A 98 -4.52 -15.97 -12.24
N ALA A 99 -4.88 -15.08 -13.16
CA ALA A 99 -4.99 -13.65 -12.88
C ALA A 99 -6.18 -13.43 -11.94
N VAL A 100 -6.03 -13.85 -10.68
CA VAL A 100 -6.99 -13.58 -9.62
C VAL A 100 -6.85 -12.12 -9.29
N MET A 101 -7.68 -11.29 -9.92
CA MET A 101 -7.74 -9.88 -9.60
C MET A 101 -8.03 -9.76 -8.10
N PRO A 102 -7.11 -9.17 -7.30
CA PRO A 102 -7.31 -9.10 -5.86
C PRO A 102 -8.59 -8.31 -5.60
N ASN A 103 -9.49 -8.89 -4.80
CA ASN A 103 -10.72 -8.22 -4.41
C ASN A 103 -10.37 -6.86 -3.78
N ARG A 104 -11.14 -5.82 -4.08
CA ARG A 104 -10.99 -4.48 -3.47
C ARG A 104 -10.81 -4.54 -1.95
N ALA A 105 -11.55 -5.42 -1.27
CA ALA A 105 -11.41 -5.60 0.18
C ALA A 105 -10.02 -6.09 0.61
N HIS A 106 -9.40 -6.94 -0.21
CA HIS A 106 -8.03 -7.42 0.00
C HIS A 106 -7.01 -6.30 -0.20
N LEU A 107 -7.14 -5.52 -1.28
CA LEU A 107 -6.26 -4.38 -1.54
C LEU A 107 -6.33 -3.32 -0.43
N VAL A 108 -7.54 -2.99 0.04
CA VAL A 108 -7.72 -2.04 1.16
C VAL A 108 -7.09 -2.57 2.44
N PHE A 109 -7.22 -3.87 2.69
CA PHE A 109 -6.61 -4.51 3.86
C PHE A 109 -5.07 -4.40 3.80
N GLU A 110 -4.47 -4.74 2.66
CA GLU A 110 -3.02 -4.65 2.46
C GLU A 110 -2.51 -3.21 2.57
N SER A 111 -3.21 -2.24 1.95
CA SER A 111 -2.81 -0.83 2.03
C SER A 111 -2.85 -0.29 3.45
N LEU A 112 -3.86 -0.67 4.24
CA LEU A 112 -3.96 -0.28 5.65
C LEU A 112 -2.89 -0.97 6.50
N ALA A 113 -2.60 -2.25 6.25
CA ALA A 113 -1.55 -2.97 6.94
C ALA A 113 -0.17 -2.35 6.66
N LEU A 114 0.07 -1.92 5.42
CA LEU A 114 1.29 -1.21 5.03
C LEU A 114 1.37 0.16 5.71
N HIS A 115 0.27 0.91 5.74
CA HIS A 115 0.20 2.19 6.45
C HIS A 115 0.56 2.05 7.94
N VAL A 116 0.02 1.04 8.62
CA VAL A 116 0.36 0.73 10.03
C VAL A 116 1.86 0.47 10.19
N GLY A 117 2.47 -0.31 9.28
CA GLY A 117 3.92 -0.56 9.30
C GLY A 117 4.76 0.69 9.12
N ASN A 118 4.36 1.59 8.21
CA ASN A 118 5.06 2.86 8.00
C ASN A 118 4.88 3.81 9.18
N ALA A 119 3.67 3.88 9.74
CA ALA A 119 3.35 4.71 10.88
C ALA A 119 4.05 4.23 12.17
N ALA A 120 4.42 2.94 12.26
CA ALA A 120 5.24 2.43 13.35
C ALA A 120 6.57 3.19 13.49
N ALA A 121 7.16 3.69 12.39
CA ALA A 121 8.41 4.44 12.44
C ALA A 121 8.25 5.90 12.92
N SER A 122 7.02 6.39 13.14
CA SER A 122 6.73 7.78 13.49
C SER A 122 5.94 7.87 14.80
N PRO A 123 6.56 8.34 15.90
CA PRO A 123 5.92 8.37 17.23
C PRO A 123 4.59 9.13 17.27
N GLU A 124 4.47 10.21 16.49
CA GLU A 124 3.26 11.04 16.41
C GLU A 124 2.05 10.28 15.86
N LEU A 125 2.27 9.19 15.11
CA LEU A 125 1.22 8.40 14.46
C LEU A 125 0.96 7.06 15.18
N HIS A 126 1.63 6.78 16.30
CA HIS A 126 1.52 5.50 17.00
C HIS A 126 0.10 5.20 17.49
N GLU A 127 -0.62 6.21 18.00
CA GLU A 127 -1.99 6.02 18.47
C GLU A 127 -2.95 5.64 17.33
N GLU A 128 -2.86 6.35 16.20
CA GLU A 128 -3.62 6.05 15.00
C GLU A 128 -3.26 4.66 14.44
N ALA A 129 -1.96 4.34 14.39
CA ALA A 129 -1.47 3.04 13.91
C ALA A 129 -2.00 1.87 14.75
N LEU A 130 -2.04 2.02 16.08
CA LEU A 130 -2.61 1.02 16.99
C LEU A 130 -4.12 0.82 16.75
N ASP A 131 -4.86 1.91 16.56
CA ASP A 131 -6.30 1.84 16.27
C ASP A 131 -6.59 1.15 14.93
N VAL A 132 -5.82 1.48 13.89
CA VAL A 132 -5.93 0.83 12.58
C VAL A 132 -5.52 -0.64 12.67
N ALA A 133 -4.46 -0.98 13.41
CA ALA A 133 -4.04 -2.35 13.65
C ALA A 133 -5.13 -3.19 14.36
N ALA A 134 -5.78 -2.63 15.38
CA ALA A 134 -6.89 -3.29 16.07
C ALA A 134 -8.09 -3.54 15.14
N ARG A 135 -8.40 -2.59 14.25
CA ARG A 135 -9.46 -2.74 13.23
C ARG A 135 -9.09 -3.80 12.20
N LEU A 136 -7.82 -3.87 11.77
CA LEU A 136 -7.33 -4.90 10.86
C LEU A 136 -7.44 -6.31 11.47
N LEU A 137 -7.07 -6.47 12.74
CA LEU A 137 -7.23 -7.75 13.45
C LEU A 137 -8.69 -8.22 13.49
N ARG A 138 -9.63 -7.30 13.75
CA ARG A 138 -11.07 -7.62 13.71
C ARG A 138 -11.59 -7.92 12.31
N ALA A 139 -11.06 -7.23 11.30
CA ALA A 139 -11.49 -7.38 9.90
C ALA A 139 -10.87 -8.60 9.20
N ALA A 140 -9.82 -9.20 9.76
CA ALA A 140 -9.08 -10.30 9.15
C ALA A 140 -9.91 -11.60 9.06
N ARG A 141 -10.31 -11.97 7.84
CA ARG A 141 -11.15 -13.15 7.58
C ARG A 141 -10.35 -14.39 7.24
N THR A 142 -9.15 -14.21 6.68
CA THR A 142 -8.27 -15.32 6.29
C THR A 142 -7.10 -15.47 7.25
N PRO A 143 -6.49 -16.67 7.35
CA PRO A 143 -5.27 -16.88 8.15
C PRO A 143 -4.13 -15.94 7.74
N ALA A 144 -3.95 -15.71 6.43
CA ALA A 144 -2.93 -14.79 5.90
C ALA A 144 -3.16 -13.33 6.31
N GLN A 145 -4.43 -12.87 6.32
CA GLN A 145 -4.77 -11.53 6.82
C GLN A 145 -4.50 -11.40 8.32
N ARG A 146 -4.80 -12.44 9.10
CA ARG A 146 -4.55 -12.43 10.55
C ARG A 146 -3.06 -12.39 10.85
N SER A 147 -2.24 -13.20 10.17
CA SER A 147 -0.79 -13.19 10.37
C SER A 147 -0.19 -11.83 9.99
N LEU A 148 -0.64 -11.23 8.88
CA LEU A 148 -0.20 -9.91 8.46
C LEU A 148 -0.60 -8.82 9.48
N ALA A 149 -1.85 -8.80 9.93
CA ALA A 149 -2.32 -7.83 10.92
C ALA A 149 -1.59 -7.98 12.27
N LEU A 150 -1.33 -9.22 12.71
CA LEU A 150 -0.57 -9.48 13.93
C LEU A 150 0.89 -9.02 13.80
N MET A 151 1.53 -9.28 12.67
CA MET A 151 2.88 -8.80 12.39
C MET A 151 2.94 -7.27 12.51
N ARG A 152 2.02 -6.55 11.86
CA ARG A 152 1.99 -5.08 11.89
C ARG A 152 1.64 -4.51 13.26
N ALA A 153 0.68 -5.12 13.96
CA ALA A 153 0.37 -4.75 15.34
C ALA A 153 1.58 -4.92 16.25
N ARG A 154 2.33 -6.02 16.09
CA ARG A 154 3.56 -6.28 16.84
C ARG A 154 4.62 -5.21 16.57
N GLU A 155 4.86 -4.87 15.30
CA GLU A 155 5.81 -3.82 14.92
C GLU A 155 5.51 -2.48 15.60
N VAL A 156 4.24 -2.04 15.57
CA VAL A 156 3.84 -0.79 16.24
C VAL A 156 4.04 -0.91 17.76
N THR A 157 3.62 -2.00 18.40
CA THR A 157 3.79 -2.15 19.85
C THR A 157 5.26 -2.18 20.28
N LEU A 158 6.13 -2.83 19.52
CA LEU A 158 7.57 -2.84 19.81
C LEU A 158 8.16 -1.43 19.66
N SER A 159 7.76 -0.69 18.62
CA SER A 159 8.22 0.68 18.43
C SER A 159 7.70 1.64 19.51
N CYS A 160 6.48 1.46 20.03
CA CYS A 160 5.98 2.23 21.17
C CYS A 160 6.71 1.90 22.47
N CYS A 161 7.24 0.69 22.60
CA CYS A 161 7.95 0.23 23.78
C CYS A 161 9.45 0.52 23.76
N ASP A 162 10.00 1.06 22.67
CA ASP A 162 11.43 1.35 22.54
C ASP A 162 11.78 2.60 23.37
N PRO A 163 12.46 2.46 24.53
CA PRO A 163 12.75 3.56 25.42
C PRO A 163 14.04 4.24 24.98
N ALA A 164 13.97 5.04 23.92
CA ALA A 164 15.00 6.01 23.57
C ALA A 164 14.44 7.39 23.93
N ILE A 165 14.86 8.15 24.95
CA ILE A 165 16.14 8.34 25.65
C ILE A 165 15.83 9.20 26.94
N ASP A 166 16.48 8.97 28.10
CA ASP A 166 17.29 9.97 28.86
C ASP A 166 17.58 9.63 30.36
N ASP A 167 18.88 9.73 30.69
CA ASP A 167 19.56 9.97 31.97
C ASP A 167 19.45 9.04 33.22
N ALA A 168 20.59 8.36 33.46
CA ALA A 168 21.29 8.19 34.73
C ALA A 168 20.54 7.74 36.00
N SER A 169 20.57 6.44 36.28
CA SER A 169 20.85 5.96 37.66
C SER A 169 21.39 4.53 37.64
N PRO A 170 22.63 4.27 38.11
CA PRO A 170 23.20 2.92 38.17
C PRO A 170 22.77 2.24 39.47
N ASP A 171 21.47 2.08 39.70
CA ASP A 171 20.99 1.25 40.83
C ASP A 171 19.52 0.85 40.64
N ALA A 172 19.25 -0.08 39.73
CA ALA A 172 17.98 -0.77 39.70
C ALA A 172 18.17 -2.20 39.21
N ALA A 173 17.79 -3.12 40.10
CA ALA A 173 17.88 -4.56 39.94
C ALA A 173 17.25 -5.05 38.63
N ALA A 174 17.83 -6.11 38.08
CA ALA A 174 17.43 -6.78 36.85
C ALA A 174 15.90 -6.96 36.74
N PRO A 175 15.28 -6.59 35.60
CA PRO A 175 13.86 -6.87 35.38
C PRO A 175 13.65 -8.37 35.15
N PRO A 176 12.53 -8.95 35.64
CA PRO A 176 12.18 -10.32 35.32
C PRO A 176 11.92 -10.45 33.80
N GLU A 177 12.41 -11.54 33.22
CA GLU A 177 12.09 -11.96 31.85
C GLU A 177 10.57 -12.06 31.69
N TYR A 178 9.97 -11.02 31.11
CA TYR A 178 8.57 -11.06 30.70
C TYR A 178 8.50 -11.62 29.29
N ASP A 179 7.88 -12.79 29.17
CA ASP A 179 7.50 -13.39 27.89
C ASP A 179 6.53 -12.43 27.19
N GLY A 180 6.97 -11.81 26.09
CA GLY A 180 6.33 -10.63 25.48
C GLY A 180 4.88 -10.81 25.04
N LEU A 181 4.39 -12.05 25.02
CA LEU A 181 2.99 -12.40 24.75
C LEU A 181 2.06 -12.07 25.94
N GLU A 182 2.52 -12.19 27.17
CA GLU A 182 1.69 -11.87 28.35
C GLU A 182 1.48 -10.37 28.52
N GLY A 183 2.51 -9.57 28.21
CA GLY A 183 2.41 -8.10 28.22
C GLY A 183 1.38 -7.59 27.20
N LEU A 184 1.39 -8.15 26.00
CA LEU A 184 0.41 -7.82 24.95
C LEU A 184 -1.01 -8.24 25.34
N ALA A 185 -1.17 -9.42 25.96
CA ALA A 185 -2.46 -9.88 26.48
C ALA A 185 -2.96 -9.03 27.67
N ALA A 186 -2.09 -8.49 28.51
CA ALA A 186 -2.45 -7.59 29.60
C ALA A 186 -2.90 -6.22 29.08
N LEU A 187 -2.23 -5.68 28.06
CA LEU A 187 -2.54 -4.39 27.44
C LEU A 187 -3.85 -4.44 26.65
N LEU A 188 -4.14 -5.56 25.97
CA LEU A 188 -5.43 -5.80 25.32
C LEU A 188 -6.57 -5.99 26.32
N ARG A 189 -6.29 -6.62 27.49
CA ARG A 189 -7.28 -6.76 28.58
C ARG A 189 -7.61 -5.42 29.24
N SER A 190 -6.61 -4.58 29.51
CA SER A 190 -6.83 -3.26 30.15
C SER A 190 -7.61 -2.29 29.25
N ARG A 191 -7.56 -2.48 27.93
CA ARG A 191 -8.34 -1.71 26.94
C ARG A 191 -9.68 -2.36 26.55
N GLY A 192 -10.11 -3.43 27.23
CA GLY A 192 -11.40 -4.08 26.99
C GLY A 192 -11.50 -4.84 25.66
N LEU A 193 -10.36 -5.20 25.06
CA LEU A 193 -10.28 -5.84 23.74
C LEU A 193 -10.16 -7.37 23.79
N ALA A 194 -10.00 -7.95 24.98
CA ALA A 194 -9.87 -9.39 25.20
C ALA A 194 -11.21 -10.01 25.65
N ALA A 195 -12.24 -9.90 24.81
CA ALA A 195 -13.43 -10.73 24.87
C ALA A 195 -14.17 -10.66 23.53
N MET A 196 -13.78 -11.54 22.60
CA MET A 196 -14.61 -12.27 21.62
C MET A 196 -13.73 -13.06 20.66
#